data_AF-A0A2N2P4E3-F1
#
_entry.id   AF-A0A2N2P4E3-F1
#
_cell.length_a   1.000
_cell.length_b   1.000
_cell.length_c   1.000
_cell.angle_alpha   90.00
_cell.angle_beta   90.00
_cell.angle_gamma   90.00
#
_symmetry.space_group_name_H-M   'P 1'
#
loop_
_entity.id
_entity.type
_entity.pdbx_description
1 polymer ?
#
loop_
_entity_poly.entity_id
_entity_poly.type
_entity_poly.pdbx_seq_one_letter_code
_entity_poly.pdbx_strand_id
1 'polypeptide(L)'
;MKITNRWIKVLLLGVGVFGSLCCFGFLIYRFTMWRDYKICYARLAKEFSVSPTYAEIGSAILDRIKSQTGPNPNRSEILSSMSSLAPIIELEKIPLSSGDIKQIIFLNTCKFTENGFDFIVVFSKEELVIDLLLYLDD
;
A
#
# COMPACT_ATOMS: atom_id res chain seq x y z
N MET A 1 -2.06 51.15 -32.07
CA MET A 1 -2.07 49.68 -31.81
C MET A 1 -0.75 49.22 -31.14
N LYS A 2 -0.46 49.59 -29.88
CA LYS A 2 0.74 49.11 -29.14
C LYS A 2 0.42 48.48 -27.77
N ILE A 3 -0.76 48.76 -27.21
CA ILE A 3 -1.13 48.36 -25.84
C ILE A 3 -1.62 46.90 -25.78
N THR A 4 -2.36 46.43 -26.79
CA THR A 4 -2.94 45.08 -26.85
C THR A 4 -1.87 43.97 -26.85
N ASN A 5 -0.70 44.23 -27.45
CA ASN A 5 0.40 43.27 -27.55
C ASN A 5 1.16 43.09 -26.22
N ARG A 6 1.05 44.05 -25.31
CA ARG A 6 1.71 44.00 -23.99
C ARG A 6 0.95 43.10 -23.02
N TRP A 7 -0.38 43.14 -23.05
CA TRP A 7 -1.23 42.28 -22.22
C TRP A 7 -1.17 40.81 -22.63
N ILE A 8 -1.14 40.51 -23.94
CA ILE A 8 -1.01 39.14 -24.45
C ILE A 8 0.35 38.52 -24.06
N LYS A 9 1.45 39.29 -24.10
CA LYS A 9 2.76 38.83 -23.62
C LYS A 9 2.78 38.54 -22.12
N VAL A 10 2.14 39.40 -21.31
CA VAL A 10 2.03 39.18 -19.85
C VAL A 10 1.15 37.95 -19.54
N LEU A 11 0.08 37.72 -20.32
CA LEU A 11 -0.77 36.54 -20.18
C LEU A 11 -0.01 35.25 -20.52
N LEU A 12 0.75 35.24 -21.61
CA LEU A 12 1.58 34.10 -22.02
C LEU A 12 2.74 33.82 -21.04
N LEU A 13 3.37 34.86 -20.50
CA LEU A 13 4.39 34.73 -19.46
C LEU A 13 3.79 34.22 -18.13
N GLY A 14 2.61 34.69 -17.75
CA GLY A 14 1.89 34.21 -16.57
C GLY A 14 1.55 32.71 -16.68
N VAL A 15 0.98 32.28 -17.80
CA VAL A 15 0.65 30.86 -18.03
C VAL A 15 1.90 29.99 -18.11
N GLY A 16 2.99 30.47 -18.72
CA GLY A 16 4.27 29.74 -18.78
C GLY A 16 4.93 29.56 -17.41
N VAL A 17 4.90 30.59 -16.55
CA VAL A 17 5.47 30.53 -15.20
C VAL A 17 4.60 29.67 -14.27
N PHE A 18 3.26 29.81 -14.32
CA PHE A 18 2.36 28.96 -13.54
C PHE A 18 2.43 27.49 -13.97
N GLY A 19 2.44 27.20 -15.28
CA GLY A 19 2.59 25.85 -15.80
C GLY A 19 3.92 25.21 -15.39
N SER A 20 5.02 25.97 -15.46
CA SER A 20 6.33 25.51 -15.00
C SER A 20 6.34 25.21 -13.50
N LEU A 21 5.80 26.10 -12.65
CA LEU A 21 5.74 25.90 -11.20
C LEU A 21 4.90 24.67 -10.81
N CYS A 22 3.77 24.44 -11.47
CA CYS A 22 2.96 23.24 -11.27
C CYS A 22 3.70 21.96 -11.67
N CYS A 23 4.44 21.97 -12.79
CA CYS A 23 5.26 20.84 -13.22
C CYS A 23 6.40 20.55 -12.24
N PHE A 24 7.09 21.57 -11.76
CA PHE A 24 8.12 21.42 -10.71
C PHE A 24 7.53 20.90 -9.40
N GLY A 25 6.35 21.37 -9.00
CA GLY A 25 5.63 20.86 -7.83
C GLY A 25 5.29 19.37 -7.94
N PHE A 26 4.78 18.95 -9.10
CA PHE A 26 4.49 17.52 -9.37
C PHE A 26 5.76 16.65 -9.35
N LEU A 27 6.86 17.13 -9.94
CA LEU A 27 8.14 16.40 -9.92
C LEU A 27 8.71 16.28 -8.51
N ILE A 28 8.66 17.36 -7.71
CA ILE A 28 9.09 17.33 -6.31
C ILE A 28 8.24 16.34 -5.53
N TYR A 29 6.91 16.39 -5.68
CA TYR A 29 5.98 15.45 -5.04
C TYR A 29 6.30 13.99 -5.39
N ARG A 30 6.49 13.69 -6.68
CA ARG A 30 6.86 12.33 -7.13
C ARG A 30 8.21 11.89 -6.57
N PHE A 31 9.17 12.80 -6.50
CA PHE A 31 10.49 12.52 -5.94
C PHE A 31 10.43 12.25 -4.42
N THR A 32 9.66 13.05 -3.67
CA THR A 32 9.47 12.84 -2.23
C THR A 32 8.78 11.51 -1.95
N MET A 33 7.71 11.19 -2.69
CA MET A 33 7.00 9.93 -2.53
C MET A 33 7.88 8.72 -2.81
N TRP A 34 8.65 8.74 -3.90
CA TRP A 34 9.53 7.64 -4.25
C TRP A 34 10.68 7.45 -3.25
N ARG A 35 11.21 8.54 -2.71
CA ARG A 35 12.23 8.49 -1.66
C ARG A 35 11.67 7.91 -0.37
N ASP A 36 10.50 8.35 0.05
CA ASP A 36 9.85 7.90 1.27
C ASP A 36 9.44 6.42 1.18
N TYR A 37 8.97 5.99 0.00
CA TYR A 37 8.76 4.58 -0.33
C TYR A 37 10.02 3.74 -0.13
N LYS A 38 11.16 4.15 -0.74
CA LYS A 38 12.43 3.45 -0.62
C LYS A 38 12.93 3.37 0.82
N ILE A 39 12.80 4.46 1.58
CA ILE A 39 13.20 4.50 2.99
C ILE A 39 12.33 3.55 3.81
N CYS A 40 11.01 3.52 3.56
CA CYS A 40 10.09 2.62 4.25
C CYS A 40 10.43 1.15 3.98
N TYR A 41 10.60 0.78 2.71
CA TYR A 41 10.94 -0.60 2.32
C TYR A 41 12.29 -1.04 2.86
N ALA A 42 13.31 -0.17 2.81
CA ALA A 42 14.61 -0.46 3.41
C ALA A 42 14.53 -0.65 4.93
N ARG A 43 13.68 0.12 5.62
CA ARG A 43 13.45 -0.04 7.06
C ARG A 43 12.77 -1.37 7.37
N LEU A 44 11.70 -1.71 6.65
CA LEU A 44 10.99 -2.98 6.83
C LEU A 44 11.90 -4.17 6.52
N ALA A 45 12.62 -4.12 5.40
CA ALA A 45 13.61 -5.12 5.03
C ALA A 45 14.64 -5.36 6.13
N LYS A 46 15.12 -4.28 6.76
CA LYS A 46 16.03 -4.38 7.90
C LYS A 46 15.36 -4.97 9.15
N GLU A 47 14.12 -4.61 9.45
CA GLU A 47 13.37 -5.16 10.58
C GLU A 47 13.17 -6.67 10.45
N PHE A 48 12.82 -7.12 9.24
CA PHE A 48 12.59 -8.52 8.94
C PHE A 48 13.85 -9.29 8.50
N SER A 49 14.99 -8.61 8.37
CA SER A 49 16.27 -9.18 7.89
C SER A 49 16.17 -9.84 6.52
N VAL A 50 15.41 -9.22 5.61
CA VAL A 50 15.18 -9.69 4.22
C VAL A 50 15.60 -8.66 3.19
N SER A 51 15.53 -9.01 1.90
CA SER A 51 15.79 -8.07 0.82
C SER A 51 14.68 -7.00 0.72
N PRO A 52 14.99 -5.75 0.31
CA PRO A 52 14.02 -4.66 0.25
C PRO A 52 13.11 -4.73 -0.98
N THR A 53 12.45 -5.87 -1.18
CA THR A 53 11.48 -6.10 -2.24
C THR A 53 10.10 -6.37 -1.64
N TYR A 54 9.04 -6.11 -2.42
CA TYR A 54 7.67 -6.35 -1.96
C TYR A 54 7.46 -7.81 -1.56
N ALA A 55 7.85 -8.75 -2.42
CA ALA A 55 7.65 -10.18 -2.16
C ALA A 55 8.36 -10.64 -0.89
N GLU A 56 9.64 -10.29 -0.72
CA GLU A 56 10.45 -10.71 0.44
C GLU A 56 9.92 -10.13 1.76
N ILE A 57 9.58 -8.84 1.78
CA ILE A 57 9.02 -8.20 2.98
C ILE A 57 7.61 -8.77 3.28
N GLY A 58 6.77 -8.88 2.26
CA GLY A 58 5.40 -9.39 2.41
C GLY A 58 5.37 -10.84 2.89
N SER A 59 6.27 -11.69 2.37
CA SER A 59 6.44 -13.06 2.85
C SER A 59 6.93 -13.11 4.29
N ALA A 60 7.88 -12.25 4.68
CA ALA A 60 8.34 -12.20 6.07
C ALA A 60 7.24 -11.73 7.04
N ILE A 61 6.40 -10.79 6.61
CA ILE A 61 5.22 -10.36 7.37
C ILE A 61 4.23 -11.52 7.50
N LEU A 62 3.97 -12.24 6.41
CA LEU A 62 3.09 -13.41 6.38
C LEU A 62 3.55 -14.49 7.37
N ASP A 63 4.84 -14.82 7.35
CA ASP A 63 5.45 -15.81 8.23
C ASP A 63 5.36 -15.38 9.70
N ARG A 64 5.59 -14.08 9.97
CA ARG A 64 5.43 -13.53 11.31
C ARG A 64 3.99 -13.67 11.81
N ILE A 65 2.99 -13.38 10.99
CA ILE A 65 1.57 -13.55 11.35
C ILE A 65 1.28 -15.01 11.65
N LYS A 66 1.63 -15.94 10.75
CA LYS A 66 1.42 -17.39 10.94
C LYS A 66 2.10 -17.91 12.21
N SER A 67 3.30 -17.42 12.52
CA SER A 67 4.02 -17.80 13.75
C SER A 67 3.32 -17.33 15.03
N GLN A 68 2.63 -16.18 14.99
CA GLN A 68 1.92 -15.62 16.15
C GLN A 68 0.57 -16.28 16.40
N THR A 69 -0.11 -16.70 15.33
CA THR A 69 -1.50 -17.19 15.42
C THR A 69 -1.60 -18.72 15.45
N GLY A 70 -0.53 -19.44 15.11
CA GLY A 70 -0.51 -20.91 15.14
C GLY A 70 -1.21 -21.56 13.94
N PRO A 71 -1.43 -22.89 13.98
CA PRO A 71 -1.76 -23.69 12.79
C PRO A 71 -3.23 -23.57 12.32
N ASN A 72 -4.18 -23.26 13.20
CA ASN A 72 -5.60 -23.16 12.86
C ASN A 72 -6.22 -21.90 13.47
N PRO A 73 -5.77 -20.71 13.04
CA PRO A 73 -6.24 -19.47 13.65
C PRO A 73 -7.64 -19.14 13.16
N ASN A 74 -8.42 -18.50 14.02
CA ASN A 74 -9.67 -17.88 13.58
C ASN A 74 -9.37 -16.52 12.92
N ARG A 75 -10.36 -15.99 12.18
CA ARG A 75 -10.23 -14.70 11.47
C ARG A 75 -9.86 -13.57 12.43
N SER A 76 -10.44 -13.53 13.63
CA SER A 76 -10.17 -12.47 14.60
C SER A 76 -8.72 -12.45 15.08
N GLU A 77 -8.08 -13.62 15.23
CA GLU A 77 -6.68 -13.76 15.62
C GLU A 77 -5.74 -13.28 14.50
N ILE A 78 -6.01 -13.64 13.25
CA ILE A 78 -5.26 -13.12 12.09
C ILE A 78 -5.38 -11.59 12.03
N LEU A 79 -6.58 -11.05 12.13
CA LEU A 79 -6.81 -9.60 12.10
C LEU A 79 -6.11 -8.88 13.24
N SER A 80 -6.14 -9.46 14.44
CA SER A 80 -5.44 -8.93 15.62
C SER A 80 -3.92 -8.92 15.43
N SER A 81 -3.35 -10.03 14.94
CA SER A 81 -1.92 -10.13 14.63
C SER A 81 -1.51 -9.12 13.56
N MET A 82 -2.27 -8.99 12.47
CA MET A 82 -2.04 -7.99 11.43
C MET A 82 -2.10 -6.57 11.96
N SER A 83 -3.15 -6.24 12.74
CA SER A 83 -3.33 -4.90 13.31
C SER A 83 -2.24 -4.52 14.32
N SER A 84 -1.53 -5.51 14.90
CA SER A 84 -0.37 -5.27 15.76
C SER A 84 0.87 -4.81 14.99
N LEU A 85 0.96 -5.16 13.70
CA LEU A 85 2.07 -4.78 12.83
C LEU A 85 1.84 -3.40 12.21
N ALA A 86 0.64 -3.18 11.68
CA ALA A 86 0.26 -1.90 11.08
C ALA A 86 -1.27 -1.76 10.99
N PRO A 87 -1.79 -0.54 10.75
CA PRO A 87 -3.21 -0.36 10.49
C PRO A 87 -3.69 -1.21 9.31
N ILE A 88 -4.81 -1.90 9.48
CA ILE A 88 -5.45 -2.72 8.45
C ILE A 88 -6.63 -1.98 7.81
N ILE A 89 -6.85 -2.23 6.53
CA ILE A 89 -8.06 -1.85 5.80
C ILE A 89 -8.65 -3.14 5.25
N GLU A 90 -9.81 -3.53 5.77
CA GLU A 90 -10.55 -4.66 5.25
C GLU A 90 -11.31 -4.25 3.99
N LEU A 91 -11.06 -4.95 2.88
CA LEU A 91 -11.74 -4.75 1.62
C LEU A 91 -12.86 -5.78 1.45
N GLU A 92 -13.32 -5.94 0.21
CA GLU A 92 -14.50 -6.72 -0.17
C GLU A 92 -14.44 -8.18 0.32
N LYS A 93 -15.58 -8.66 0.83
CA LYS A 93 -15.83 -10.07 1.15
C LYS A 93 -16.50 -10.75 -0.02
N ILE A 94 -15.84 -11.75 -0.59
CA ILE A 94 -16.27 -12.47 -1.77
C ILE A 94 -16.62 -13.90 -1.34
N PRO A 95 -17.90 -14.30 -1.40
CA PRO A 95 -18.27 -15.70 -1.15
C PRO A 95 -17.74 -16.58 -2.29
N LEU A 96 -17.14 -17.71 -1.92
CA LEU A 96 -16.63 -18.71 -2.85
C LEU A 96 -17.67 -19.81 -3.11
N SER A 97 -17.56 -20.52 -4.23
CA SER A 97 -18.46 -21.62 -4.61
C SER A 97 -18.40 -22.81 -3.64
N SER A 98 -17.31 -22.96 -2.88
CA SER A 98 -17.17 -23.95 -1.81
C SER A 98 -18.02 -23.64 -0.58
N GLY A 99 -18.53 -22.40 -0.46
CA GLY A 99 -19.20 -21.90 0.74
C GLY A 99 -18.27 -21.13 1.69
N ASP A 100 -16.98 -21.06 1.39
CA ASP A 100 -15.99 -20.25 2.11
C ASP A 100 -16.07 -18.77 1.71
N ILE A 101 -15.37 -17.92 2.45
CA ILE A 101 -15.33 -16.48 2.23
C ILE A 101 -13.88 -16.06 1.99
N LYS A 102 -13.65 -15.40 0.87
CA LYS A 102 -12.39 -14.72 0.56
C LYS A 102 -12.52 -13.25 0.97
N GLN A 103 -11.50 -12.71 1.62
CA GLN A 103 -11.42 -11.30 1.97
C GLN A 103 -10.02 -10.77 1.66
N ILE A 104 -9.96 -9.60 1.04
CA ILE A 104 -8.71 -8.89 0.83
C ILE A 104 -8.49 -7.92 1.99
N ILE A 105 -7.28 -7.89 2.53
CA ILE A 105 -6.88 -7.04 3.64
C ILE A 105 -5.62 -6.29 3.25
N PHE A 106 -5.72 -4.97 3.20
CA PHE A 106 -4.58 -4.11 2.96
C PHE A 106 -3.92 -3.74 4.29
N LEU A 107 -2.66 -4.10 4.45
CA LEU A 107 -1.84 -3.75 5.61
C LEU A 107 -1.02 -2.49 5.31
N ASN A 108 -1.41 -1.37 5.91
CA ASN A 108 -0.81 -0.06 5.63
C ASN A 108 0.49 0.16 6.42
N THR A 109 1.60 -0.38 5.94
CA THR A 109 2.89 -0.34 6.62
C THR A 109 3.64 1.00 6.50
N CYS A 110 3.29 1.85 5.54
CA CYS A 110 3.99 3.13 5.29
C CYS A 110 3.06 4.34 5.44
N LYS A 111 3.46 5.33 6.25
CA LYS A 111 2.64 6.53 6.57
C LYS A 111 2.24 7.41 5.38
N PHE A 112 2.93 7.31 4.24
CA PHE A 112 2.68 8.13 3.06
C PHE A 112 2.22 7.24 1.88
N THR A 113 0.93 7.39 1.53
CA THR A 113 0.20 6.94 0.32
C THR A 113 0.42 5.51 -0.17
N GLU A 114 -0.66 4.73 -0.25
CA GLU A 114 -0.86 3.50 -1.08
C GLU A 114 0.18 2.38 -0.98
N ASN A 115 1.19 2.53 -0.13
CA ASN A 115 2.27 1.59 0.03
C ASN A 115 2.00 0.72 1.24
N GLY A 116 1.39 -0.43 0.98
CA GLY A 116 1.12 -1.47 1.95
C GLY A 116 1.26 -2.83 1.31
N PHE A 117 0.83 -3.86 2.03
CA PHE A 117 0.83 -5.23 1.54
C PHE A 117 -0.61 -5.73 1.52
N ASP A 118 -1.03 -6.23 0.37
CA ASP A 118 -2.34 -6.86 0.23
C ASP A 118 -2.23 -8.33 0.62
N PHE A 119 -3.10 -8.75 1.53
CA PHE A 119 -3.23 -10.14 1.94
C PHE A 119 -4.61 -10.66 1.57
N ILE A 120 -4.64 -11.88 1.05
CA ILE A 120 -5.87 -12.62 0.82
C ILE A 120 -6.05 -13.58 1.99
N VAL A 121 -7.16 -13.43 2.71
CA VAL A 121 -7.59 -14.35 3.76
C VAL A 121 -8.78 -15.14 3.24
N VAL A 122 -8.67 -16.46 3.25
CA VAL A 122 -9.78 -17.38 2.97
C VAL A 122 -10.19 -18.03 4.29
N PHE A 123 -11.45 -17.90 4.65
CA PHE A 123 -11.99 -18.44 5.89
C PHE A 123 -13.34 -19.13 5.69
N SER A 124 -13.63 -20.12 6.52
CA SER A 124 -14.89 -20.86 6.49
C SER A 124 -16.04 -20.02 7.07
N LYS A 125 -17.27 -20.55 6.98
CA LYS A 125 -18.45 -19.95 7.66
C LYS A 125 -18.32 -19.89 9.19
N GLU A 126 -17.47 -20.74 9.76
CA GLU A 126 -17.16 -20.78 11.19
C GLU A 126 -16.01 -19.82 11.55
N GLU A 127 -15.62 -18.95 10.62
CA GLU A 127 -14.51 -18.00 10.74
C GLU A 127 -13.13 -18.63 10.96
N LEU A 128 -12.97 -19.93 10.67
CA LEU A 128 -11.66 -20.58 10.68
C LEU A 128 -10.89 -20.23 9.41
N VAL A 129 -9.64 -19.80 9.57
CA VAL A 129 -8.79 -19.43 8.44
C VAL A 129 -8.27 -20.69 7.77
N ILE A 130 -8.65 -20.85 6.50
CA ILE A 130 -8.26 -21.97 5.65
C ILE A 130 -6.95 -21.63 4.94
N ASP A 131 -6.83 -20.38 4.46
CA ASP A 131 -5.65 -19.92 3.76
C ASP A 131 -5.38 -18.43 4.03
N LEU A 132 -4.10 -18.10 4.02
CA LEU A 132 -3.59 -16.73 4.16
C LEU A 132 -2.39 -16.57 3.21
N LEU A 133 -2.56 -15.68 2.23
CA LEU A 133 -1.64 -15.47 1.13
C LEU A 133 -1.29 -13.99 0.97
N LEU A 134 -0.05 -13.72 0.55
CA LEU A 134 0.35 -12.41 0.06
C LEU A 134 -0.15 -12.26 -1.39
N TYR A 135 -0.85 -11.18 -1.68
CA TYR A 135 -1.20 -10.81 -3.06
C TYR A 135 0.00 -10.13 -3.72
N LEU A 136 0.46 -10.74 -4.82
CA LEU A 136 1.50 -10.22 -5.69
C LEU A 136 0.80 -9.78 -6.98
N ASP A 137 0.72 -8.47 -7.21
CA ASP A 137 0.28 -7.92 -8.49
C ASP A 137 1.49 -8.04 -9.44
N ASP A 138 1.45 -9.02 -10.35
CA ASP A 138 2.43 -9.17 -11.45
C ASP A 138 2.29 -8.04 -12.48
#